data_AF-A0A7W8NQ39-F1
#
_entry.id   AF-A0A7W8NQ39-F1
#
_cell.length_a   1.000
_cell.length_b   1.000
_cell.length_c   1.000
_cell.angle_alpha   90.00
_cell.angle_beta   90.00
_cell.angle_gamma   90.00
#
_symmetry.space_group_name_H-M   'P 1'
#
loop_
_entity.id
_entity.type
_entity.pdbx_description
1 polymer ?
#
loop_
_entity_poly.entity_id
_entity_poly.type
_entity_poly.pdbx_seq_one_letter_code
_entity_poly.pdbx_strand_id
1 'polypeptide(L)'
;MTKRDNFSLKIKTELAGRVGWRCAFPGCRVATIGPKLEGSGVVITGEAAHITAASPGGPRYDDTMTSDARKDAQNGLWLCANHADIVDKDELNYSVATLKIFRRQAEELAHHELTQFRRADASSAELLTLVEVGFDLVFEGYWASAERDV
;
A
#
# COMPACT_ATOMS: atom_id res chain seq x y z
N MET A 1 -12.74 -29.77 9.84
CA MET A 1 -12.08 -28.53 9.38
C MET A 1 -13.07 -27.77 8.51
N THR A 2 -13.61 -26.66 9.03
CA THR A 2 -14.49 -25.77 8.25
C THR A 2 -13.68 -25.14 7.12
N LYS A 3 -14.25 -25.11 5.90
CA LYS A 3 -13.61 -24.59 4.69
C LYS A 3 -13.30 -23.08 4.89
N ARG A 4 -12.02 -22.70 4.79
CA ARG A 4 -11.60 -21.29 4.89
C ARG A 4 -11.96 -20.55 3.59
N ASP A 5 -12.60 -19.39 3.72
CA ASP A 5 -13.08 -18.55 2.62
C ASP A 5 -11.93 -17.74 1.99
N ASN A 6 -10.95 -18.46 1.41
CA ASN A 6 -9.76 -17.86 0.80
C ASN A 6 -10.07 -17.14 -0.52
N PHE A 7 -9.36 -16.04 -0.78
CA PHE A 7 -9.41 -15.34 -2.07
C PHE A 7 -8.95 -16.25 -3.22
N SER A 8 -9.66 -16.19 -4.34
CA SER A 8 -9.21 -16.80 -5.59
C SER A 8 -7.98 -16.09 -6.15
N LEU A 9 -7.23 -16.74 -7.05
CA LEU A 9 -6.08 -16.11 -7.70
C LEU A 9 -6.46 -14.81 -8.42
N LYS A 10 -7.64 -14.79 -9.06
CA LYS A 10 -8.18 -13.59 -9.72
C LYS A 10 -8.30 -12.41 -8.75
N ILE A 11 -8.87 -12.65 -7.56
CA ILE A 11 -9.04 -11.61 -6.54
C ILE A 11 -7.68 -11.17 -5.97
N LYS A 12 -6.75 -12.11 -5.75
CA LYS A 12 -5.39 -11.76 -5.30
C LYS A 12 -4.68 -10.84 -6.30
N THR A 13 -4.74 -11.18 -7.59
CA THR A 13 -4.14 -10.36 -8.66
C THR A 13 -4.82 -8.99 -8.77
N GLU A 14 -6.14 -8.92 -8.61
CA GLU A 14 -6.88 -7.66 -8.57
C GLU A 14 -6.43 -6.78 -7.40
N LEU A 15 -6.39 -7.32 -6.18
CA LEU A 15 -5.95 -6.61 -4.98
C LEU A 15 -4.53 -6.06 -5.15
N ALA A 16 -3.61 -6.89 -5.63
CA ALA A 16 -2.24 -6.48 -5.89
C ALA A 16 -2.16 -5.38 -6.96
N GLY A 17 -2.89 -5.54 -8.06
CA GLY A 17 -2.92 -4.58 -9.16
C GLY A 17 -3.46 -3.21 -8.76
N ARG A 18 -4.51 -3.17 -7.93
CA ARG A 18 -5.13 -1.91 -7.46
C ARG A 18 -4.19 -1.00 -6.67
N VAL A 19 -3.16 -1.56 -6.05
CA VAL A 19 -2.14 -0.80 -5.29
C VAL A 19 -0.78 -0.76 -5.99
N GLY A 20 -0.71 -1.18 -7.26
CA GLY A 20 0.52 -1.18 -8.05
C GLY A 20 1.56 -2.22 -7.60
N TRP A 21 1.12 -3.36 -7.08
CA TRP A 21 1.96 -4.42 -6.50
C TRP A 21 2.89 -3.93 -5.38
N ARG A 22 2.44 -2.93 -4.63
CA ARG A 22 3.16 -2.38 -3.48
C ARG A 22 2.38 -2.61 -2.20
N CYS A 23 3.10 -2.81 -1.10
CA CYS A 23 2.46 -2.98 0.21
C CYS A 23 1.57 -1.78 0.55
N ALA A 24 0.32 -2.05 0.96
CA ALA A 24 -0.65 -1.04 1.34
C ALA A 24 -0.51 -0.54 2.79
N PHE A 25 0.42 -1.09 3.58
CA PHE A 25 0.71 -0.58 4.92
C PHE A 25 1.26 0.85 4.82
N PRO A 26 0.76 1.82 5.61
CA PRO A 26 1.19 3.22 5.55
C PRO A 26 2.70 3.37 5.70
N GLY A 27 3.33 4.14 4.81
CA GLY A 27 4.78 4.38 4.82
C GLY A 27 5.65 3.23 4.31
N CYS A 28 5.09 2.04 4.02
CA CYS A 28 5.89 0.91 3.54
C CYS A 28 6.11 0.94 2.01
N ARG A 29 5.06 0.78 1.20
CA ARG A 29 5.09 0.81 -0.28
C ARG A 29 6.17 -0.06 -0.97
N VAL A 30 6.77 -1.03 -0.26
CA VAL A 30 7.76 -1.95 -0.82
C VAL A 30 7.16 -2.71 -1.99
N ALA A 31 7.94 -2.88 -3.06
CA ALA A 31 7.54 -3.71 -4.18
C ALA A 31 7.41 -5.17 -3.73
N THR A 32 6.31 -5.80 -4.13
CA THR A 32 5.98 -7.19 -3.78
C THR A 32 6.01 -8.13 -4.97
N ILE A 33 6.42 -7.62 -6.13
CA ILE A 33 6.64 -8.39 -7.35
C ILE A 33 7.94 -7.97 -8.00
N GLY A 34 8.65 -8.93 -8.59
CA GLY A 34 9.86 -8.69 -9.37
C GLY A 34 10.17 -9.87 -10.29
N PRO A 35 11.15 -9.72 -11.19
CA PRO A 35 11.59 -10.82 -12.02
C PRO A 35 12.33 -11.88 -11.19
N LYS A 36 12.31 -13.13 -11.66
CA LYS A 36 13.36 -14.08 -11.28
C LYS A 36 14.67 -13.63 -11.96
N LEU A 37 15.78 -13.64 -11.23
CA LEU A 37 17.09 -13.24 -11.78
C LEU A 37 17.59 -14.22 -12.85
N GLU A 38 17.17 -15.49 -12.74
CA GLU A 38 17.49 -16.54 -13.68
C GLU A 38 16.21 -17.18 -14.22
N GLY A 39 16.14 -17.37 -15.54
CA GLY A 39 15.00 -17.97 -16.23
C GLY A 39 13.82 -17.01 -16.46
N SER A 40 12.68 -17.58 -16.89
CA SER A 40 11.44 -16.83 -17.08
C SER A 40 10.56 -16.87 -15.82
N GLY A 41 9.83 -15.78 -15.58
CA GLY A 41 8.81 -15.70 -14.54
C GLY A 41 9.04 -14.58 -13.51
N VAL A 42 8.17 -14.55 -12.52
CA VAL A 42 8.12 -13.53 -11.46
C VAL A 42 8.27 -14.16 -10.08
N VAL A 43 8.78 -13.36 -9.14
CA VAL A 43 8.74 -13.60 -7.71
C VAL A 43 7.69 -12.69 -7.11
N ILE A 44 6.77 -13.26 -6.32
CA ILE A 44 5.75 -12.49 -5.59
C ILE A 44 5.98 -12.74 -4.09
N THR A 45 6.17 -11.68 -3.33
CA THR A 45 6.37 -11.70 -1.86
C THR A 45 5.22 -11.06 -1.11
N GLY A 46 4.20 -10.58 -1.82
CA GLY A 46 3.00 -9.99 -1.27
C GLY A 46 1.90 -11.01 -1.04
N GLU A 47 1.00 -10.68 -0.12
CA GLU A 47 -0.11 -11.49 0.32
C GLU A 47 -1.40 -10.67 0.33
N ALA A 48 -2.50 -11.34 -0.03
CA ALA A 48 -3.84 -10.79 0.12
C ALA A 48 -4.33 -11.09 1.53
N ALA A 49 -4.28 -10.10 2.41
CA ALA A 49 -4.79 -10.14 3.76
C ALA A 49 -6.30 -9.88 3.78
N HIS A 50 -7.00 -10.57 4.67
CA HIS A 50 -8.43 -10.36 4.91
C HIS A 50 -8.62 -9.22 5.91
N ILE A 51 -9.50 -8.26 5.59
CA ILE A 51 -9.90 -7.20 6.52
C ILE A 51 -10.73 -7.81 7.67
N THR A 52 -11.73 -8.64 7.35
CA THR A 52 -12.42 -9.53 8.30
C THR A 52 -12.09 -10.99 7.97
N ALA A 53 -11.84 -11.81 9.00
CA ALA A 53 -11.32 -13.17 8.79
C ALA A 53 -12.14 -14.06 7.84
N ALA A 54 -11.41 -14.89 7.11
CA ALA A 54 -11.94 -15.91 6.19
C ALA A 54 -12.65 -17.09 6.87
N SER A 55 -12.64 -17.16 8.20
CA SER A 55 -13.25 -18.27 8.94
C SER A 55 -13.51 -17.88 10.40
N PRO A 56 -14.48 -18.52 11.07
CA PRO A 56 -14.70 -18.35 12.50
C PRO A 56 -13.41 -18.54 13.32
N GLY A 57 -13.23 -17.71 14.35
CA GLY A 57 -12.06 -17.72 15.22
C GLY A 57 -10.79 -17.11 14.64
N GLY A 58 -10.85 -16.55 13.42
CA GLY A 58 -9.77 -15.72 12.88
C GLY A 58 -9.87 -14.25 13.28
N PRO A 59 -8.85 -13.44 12.95
CA PRO A 59 -8.81 -12.03 13.32
C PRO A 59 -10.00 -11.24 12.81
N ARG A 60 -10.62 -10.42 13.67
CA ARG A 60 -11.76 -9.55 13.30
C ARG A 60 -12.89 -10.29 12.56
N TYR A 61 -13.16 -11.55 12.94
CA TYR A 61 -14.21 -12.33 12.28
C TYR A 61 -15.58 -11.66 12.44
N ASP A 62 -16.32 -11.55 11.34
CA ASP A 62 -17.69 -11.05 11.28
C ASP A 62 -18.62 -12.22 10.90
N ASP A 63 -19.46 -12.62 11.86
CA ASP A 63 -20.42 -13.73 11.70
C ASP A 63 -21.62 -13.36 10.82
N THR A 64 -21.86 -12.06 10.62
CA THR A 64 -22.93 -11.54 9.75
C THR A 64 -22.54 -11.55 8.27
N MET A 65 -21.23 -11.65 7.97
CA MET A 65 -20.77 -11.71 6.58
C MET A 65 -21.05 -13.07 5.94
N THR A 66 -21.49 -13.04 4.68
CA THR A 66 -21.62 -14.25 3.85
C THR A 66 -20.25 -14.77 3.42
N SER A 67 -20.17 -16.05 3.03
CA SER A 67 -18.94 -16.64 2.47
C SER A 67 -18.48 -15.85 1.23
N ASP A 68 -19.41 -15.44 0.36
CA ASP A 68 -19.07 -14.69 -0.85
C ASP A 68 -18.53 -13.30 -0.51
N ALA A 69 -19.11 -12.60 0.47
CA ALA A 69 -18.57 -11.34 0.95
C ALA A 69 -17.17 -11.50 1.56
N ARG A 70 -16.90 -12.61 2.27
CA ARG A 70 -15.56 -12.88 2.83
C ARG A 70 -14.49 -13.10 1.76
N LYS A 71 -14.85 -13.67 0.61
CA LYS A 71 -13.96 -13.91 -0.55
C LYS A 71 -13.92 -12.73 -1.52
N ASP A 72 -14.69 -11.69 -1.30
CA ASP A 72 -14.79 -10.57 -2.22
C ASP A 72 -13.57 -9.65 -2.13
N ALA A 73 -13.21 -9.02 -3.25
CA ALA A 73 -12.11 -8.07 -3.28
C ALA A 73 -12.30 -6.94 -2.26
N GLN A 74 -13.53 -6.49 -1.96
CA GLN A 74 -13.80 -5.44 -0.97
C GLN A 74 -13.39 -5.81 0.46
N ASN A 75 -13.27 -7.11 0.76
CA ASN A 75 -12.78 -7.59 2.05
C ASN A 75 -11.25 -7.82 2.08
N GLY A 76 -10.55 -7.49 1.00
CA GLY A 76 -9.11 -7.74 0.88
C GLY A 76 -8.24 -6.48 1.04
N LEU A 77 -6.99 -6.70 1.42
CA LEU A 77 -5.92 -5.71 1.41
C LEU A 77 -4.63 -6.39 0.92
N TRP A 78 -3.83 -5.72 0.08
CA TRP A 78 -2.56 -6.28 -0.38
C TRP A 78 -1.38 -5.78 0.46
N LEU A 79 -0.64 -6.67 1.08
CA LEU A 79 0.47 -6.35 1.99
C LEU A 79 1.73 -7.16 1.62
N CYS A 80 2.91 -6.72 2.04
CA CYS A 80 4.07 -7.63 2.05
C CYS A 80 3.90 -8.66 3.18
N ALA A 81 4.56 -9.83 3.06
CA ALA A 81 4.48 -10.91 4.04
C ALA A 81 4.64 -10.42 5.50
N ASN A 82 5.59 -9.52 5.77
CA ASN A 82 5.81 -8.99 7.12
C ASN A 82 4.60 -8.24 7.67
N HIS A 83 4.02 -7.32 6.89
CA HIS A 83 2.88 -6.54 7.35
C HIS A 83 1.59 -7.37 7.36
N ALA A 84 1.45 -8.36 6.47
CA ALA A 84 0.34 -9.31 6.52
C ALA A 84 0.30 -10.08 7.85
N ASP A 85 1.46 -10.54 8.32
CA ASP A 85 1.58 -11.24 9.59
C ASP A 85 1.31 -10.31 10.80
N ILE A 86 1.82 -9.09 10.78
CA ILE A 86 1.63 -8.10 11.85
C ILE A 86 0.14 -7.75 12.04
N VAL A 87 -0.58 -7.45 10.96
CA VAL A 87 -1.99 -7.02 11.08
C VAL A 87 -2.91 -8.13 11.56
N ASP A 88 -2.58 -9.39 11.32
CA ASP A 88 -3.33 -10.54 11.80
C ASP A 88 -3.03 -10.86 13.26
N LYS A 89 -1.77 -10.70 13.70
CA LYS A 89 -1.36 -10.98 15.09
C LYS A 89 -1.73 -9.88 16.08
N ASP A 90 -1.85 -8.64 15.62
CA ASP A 90 -2.16 -7.48 16.46
C ASP A 90 -3.53 -6.86 16.10
N GLU A 91 -4.57 -7.70 16.10
CA GLU A 91 -5.89 -7.31 15.62
C GLU A 91 -6.54 -6.16 16.39
N LEU A 92 -6.13 -5.92 17.64
CA LEU A 92 -6.61 -4.83 18.48
C LEU A 92 -6.13 -3.47 17.98
N ASN A 93 -4.88 -3.37 17.52
CA ASN A 93 -4.35 -2.14 16.93
C ASN A 93 -4.73 -1.98 15.46
N TYR A 94 -5.03 -3.08 14.76
CA TYR A 94 -5.40 -3.09 13.35
C TYR A 94 -6.87 -3.44 13.14
N SER A 95 -7.76 -2.55 13.58
CA SER A 95 -9.21 -2.71 13.41
C SER A 95 -9.66 -2.77 11.93
N VAL A 96 -10.88 -3.27 11.68
CA VAL A 96 -11.52 -3.25 10.36
C VAL A 96 -11.53 -1.84 9.75
N ALA A 97 -11.85 -0.82 10.56
CA ALA A 97 -11.87 0.57 10.10
C ALA A 97 -10.47 1.05 9.69
N THR A 98 -9.46 0.73 10.49
CA THR A 98 -8.05 1.04 10.22
C THR A 98 -7.59 0.43 8.89
N LEU A 99 -7.84 -0.87 8.67
CA LEU A 99 -7.43 -1.56 7.45
C LEU A 99 -8.15 -1.03 6.20
N LYS A 100 -9.41 -0.60 6.33
CA LYS A 100 -10.15 0.08 5.25
C LYS A 100 -9.53 1.44 4.90
N ILE A 101 -8.99 2.17 5.88
CA ILE A 101 -8.25 3.43 5.64
C ILE A 101 -6.96 3.13 4.88
N PHE A 102 -6.18 2.13 5.31
CA PHE A 102 -4.92 1.76 4.66
C PHE A 102 -5.14 1.36 3.20
N ARG A 103 -6.18 0.55 2.95
CA ARG A 103 -6.61 0.20 1.60
C ARG A 103 -6.82 1.44 0.74
N ARG A 104 -7.66 2.36 1.21
CA ARG A 104 -8.05 3.57 0.47
C ARG A 104 -6.82 4.42 0.14
N GLN A 105 -5.99 4.69 1.13
CA GLN A 105 -4.77 5.49 0.97
C GLN A 105 -3.82 4.85 -0.05
N ALA A 106 -3.64 3.52 -0.01
CA ALA A 106 -2.77 2.83 -0.95
C ALA A 106 -3.31 2.87 -2.39
N GLU A 107 -4.63 2.74 -2.58
CA GLU A 107 -5.28 2.88 -3.89
C GLU A 107 -5.20 4.32 -4.41
N GLU A 108 -5.40 5.33 -3.55
CA GLU A 108 -5.23 6.75 -3.89
C GLU A 108 -3.79 7.06 -4.33
N LEU A 109 -2.79 6.56 -3.59
CA LEU A 109 -1.38 6.70 -3.96
C LEU A 109 -1.06 6.04 -5.30
N ALA A 110 -1.55 4.82 -5.52
CA ALA A 110 -1.36 4.11 -6.79
C ALA A 110 -2.04 4.84 -7.95
N HIS A 111 -3.23 5.40 -7.74
CA HIS A 111 -3.92 6.22 -8.75
C HIS A 111 -3.13 7.50 -9.06
N HIS A 112 -2.64 8.17 -8.03
CA HIS A 112 -1.82 9.37 -8.18
C HIS A 112 -0.55 9.08 -9.00
N GLU A 113 0.16 7.98 -8.73
CA GLU A 113 1.34 7.52 -9.49
C GLU A 113 1.04 7.30 -10.99
N LEU A 114 -0.19 6.96 -11.38
CA LEU A 114 -0.59 6.82 -12.79
C LEU A 114 -0.84 8.16 -13.48
N THR A 115 -1.39 9.12 -12.73
CA THR A 115 -1.80 10.44 -13.27
C THR A 115 -0.66 11.44 -13.27
N GLN A 116 0.33 11.26 -12.39
CA GLN A 116 1.55 12.03 -12.44
C GLN A 116 2.42 11.50 -13.57
N PHE A 117 2.41 12.19 -14.70
CA PHE A 117 3.58 12.18 -15.57
C PHE A 117 4.75 12.64 -14.71
N ARG A 118 5.62 11.71 -14.31
CA ARG A 118 7.00 12.09 -14.03
C ARG A 118 7.48 12.73 -15.33
N ARG A 119 7.49 14.06 -15.38
CA ARG A 119 8.39 14.74 -16.28
C ARG A 119 9.75 14.16 -15.92
N ALA A 120 10.30 13.35 -16.82
CA ALA A 120 11.73 13.26 -16.90
C ALA A 120 12.23 14.63 -17.34
N ASP A 121 12.13 15.64 -16.47
CA ASP A 121 12.98 16.80 -16.56
C ASP A 121 14.34 16.31 -16.06
N ALA A 122 15.03 15.62 -16.96
CA ALA A 122 16.49 15.50 -16.95
C ALA A 122 17.14 16.88 -17.27
N SER A 123 16.55 17.96 -16.78
CA SER A 123 17.03 19.35 -16.88
C SER A 123 16.65 20.24 -15.68
N SER A 124 16.04 19.72 -14.61
CA SER A 124 15.72 20.53 -13.42
C SER A 124 16.13 19.85 -12.11
N ALA A 125 17.40 19.46 -12.01
CA ALA A 125 18.09 19.46 -10.73
C ALA A 125 18.40 20.91 -10.27
N GLU A 126 17.45 21.83 -10.44
CA GLU A 126 17.51 23.16 -9.85
C GLU A 126 17.06 23.04 -8.39
N LEU A 127 18.04 22.71 -7.54
CA LEU A 127 18.18 23.08 -6.13
C LEU A 127 16.89 23.56 -5.42
N LEU A 128 15.88 22.69 -5.28
CA LEU A 128 14.77 22.95 -4.37
C LEU A 128 15.32 22.90 -2.95
N THR A 129 15.14 23.99 -2.21
CA THR A 129 15.48 24.07 -0.79
C THR A 129 14.19 24.08 0.01
N LEU A 130 14.10 23.19 0.99
CA LEU A 130 13.06 23.25 2.00
C LEU A 130 13.42 24.37 2.98
N VAL A 131 12.56 25.38 3.10
CA VAL A 131 12.75 26.49 4.03
C VAL A 131 11.69 26.42 5.11
N GLU A 132 12.15 26.32 6.36
CA GLU A 132 11.34 26.44 7.55
C GLU A 132 11.53 27.83 8.15
N VAL A 133 10.43 28.59 8.31
CA VAL A 133 10.43 29.88 8.99
C VAL A 133 9.55 29.78 10.23
N GLY A 134 10.18 29.55 11.38
CA GLY A 134 9.47 29.31 12.64
C GLY A 134 8.78 27.94 12.68
N PHE A 135 7.85 27.74 13.61
CA PHE A 135 7.28 26.41 13.88
C PHE A 135 6.13 25.98 12.94
N ASP A 136 5.56 26.89 12.16
CA ASP A 136 4.30 26.65 11.44
C ASP A 136 4.32 27.02 9.95
N LEU A 137 5.45 27.47 9.39
CA LEU A 137 5.55 27.84 7.98
C LEU A 137 6.63 27.06 7.25
N VAL A 138 6.21 26.12 6.42
CA VAL A 138 7.08 25.31 5.56
C VAL A 138 6.67 25.55 4.10
N PHE A 139 7.65 25.90 3.28
CA PHE A 139 7.46 26.02 1.83
C PHE A 139 8.65 25.47 1.06
N GLU A 140 8.39 25.05 -0.17
CA GLU A 140 9.41 24.65 -1.14
C GLU A 140 9.69 25.83 -2.06
N GLY A 141 10.96 26.21 -2.18
CA GLY A 141 11.39 27.33 -3.02
C GLY A 141 12.64 27.00 -3.84
N TYR A 142 12.84 27.75 -4.92
CA TYR A 142 14.04 27.73 -5.74
C TYR A 142 14.81 29.05 -5.57
N TRP A 143 16.14 28.99 -5.62
CA TRP A 143 16.99 30.18 -5.54
C TRP A 143 17.13 30.82 -6.92
N ALA A 144 16.72 32.08 -7.07
CA ALA A 144 16.89 32.83 -8.32
C ALA A 144 18.32 33.38 -8.50
N SER A 145 18.98 33.78 -7.40
CA SER A 145 20.39 34.17 -7.34
C SER A 145 20.86 34.25 -5.87
N ALA A 146 22.16 34.25 -5.63
CA ALA A 146 22.75 34.53 -4.32
C ALA A 146 23.97 35.45 -4.51
N GLU A 147 23.85 36.71 -4.10
CA GLU A 147 24.96 37.66 -4.09
C GLU A 147 25.69 37.58 -2.74
N ARG A 148 27.03 37.55 -2.76
CA ARG A 148 27.84 37.77 -1.55
C ARG A 148 28.32 39.20 -1.58
N ASP A 149 27.90 39.99 -0.60
CA ASP A 149 28.64 41.19 -0.23
C ASP A 149 29.99 40.74 0.35
N VAL A 150 31.09 41.09 -0.33
CA VAL A 150 32.48 40.96 0.16
C VAL A 150 32.89 42.27 0.79
#